data_AF-A0A9D6Z1W9-F1
#
_entry.id   AF-A0A9D6Z1W9-F1
#
_cell.length_a   1.000
_cell.length_b   1.000
_cell.length_c   1.000
_cell.angle_alpha   90.00
_cell.angle_beta   90.00
_cell.angle_gamma   90.00
#
_symmetry.space_group_name_H-M   'P 1'
#
loop_
_entity.id
_entity.type
_entity.pdbx_description
1 polymer ?
#
loop_
_entity_poly.entity_id
_entity_poly.type
_entity_poly.pdbx_seq_one_letter_code
_entity_poly.pdbx_strand_id
1 'polypeptide(L)'
;MVHRIWGIFLVLAVPLVLMACSGSVKIAAGVPPKPPADVASEVVAQGIEIYWNAVPGATSYTVFWGTEPADYRSMVNSNVTTVLLRGLQKERTYHIAVTSWNQFGESAFSDEQFLVYDDDVQNAAKYFAAGEELLKRGHYHDAKAYFSAAITCDPENGEAYSRRAFIYEKTSRWDLAKKDYSQAETIYKKKMSNTDPVKGAFLKN
;
A
#
# COMPACT_ATOMS: atom_id res chain seq x y z
N MET A 1 33.01 -10.60 -23.65
CA MET A 1 32.27 -9.51 -24.31
C MET A 1 31.17 -9.07 -23.35
N VAL A 2 31.36 -7.94 -22.67
CA VAL A 2 30.47 -7.40 -21.63
C VAL A 2 29.49 -6.46 -22.29
N HIS A 3 28.17 -6.67 -22.17
CA HIS A 3 27.19 -5.59 -22.34
C HIS A 3 26.07 -5.75 -21.32
N ARG A 4 26.16 -4.96 -20.24
CA ARG A 4 25.07 -4.64 -19.32
C ARG A 4 24.27 -3.52 -19.99
N ILE A 5 22.99 -3.73 -20.26
CA ILE A 5 22.08 -2.67 -20.70
C ILE A 5 21.26 -2.23 -19.49
N TRP A 6 21.49 -0.99 -19.08
CA TRP A 6 20.70 -0.24 -18.12
C TRP A 6 19.42 0.27 -18.83
N GLY A 7 18.25 -0.05 -18.28
CA GLY A 7 16.94 0.44 -18.73
C GLY A 7 16.24 1.23 -17.63
N ILE A 8 16.50 2.54 -17.66
CA ILE A 8 15.88 3.69 -16.99
C ILE A 8 14.44 3.44 -16.47
N PHE A 9 14.25 3.51 -15.14
CA PHE A 9 12.94 3.76 -14.53
C PHE A 9 12.70 5.28 -14.51
N LEU A 10 11.80 5.75 -15.37
CA LEU A 10 11.30 7.12 -15.36
C LEU A 10 10.29 7.24 -14.20
N VAL A 11 10.73 7.74 -13.05
CA VAL A 11 9.82 8.17 -11.98
C VAL A 11 9.23 9.52 -12.40
N LEU A 12 7.98 9.51 -12.87
CA LEU A 12 7.21 10.74 -13.09
C LEU A 12 6.93 11.37 -11.72
N ALA A 13 7.69 12.41 -11.38
CA ALA A 13 7.36 13.30 -10.27
C ALA A 13 6.05 14.04 -10.60
N VAL A 14 4.97 13.71 -9.89
CA VAL A 14 3.73 14.49 -9.94
C VAL A 14 3.96 15.78 -9.13
N PRO A 15 3.82 16.97 -9.71
CA PRO A 15 3.96 18.20 -8.95
C PRO A 15 2.79 18.34 -7.96
N LEU A 16 3.13 18.36 -6.68
CA LEU A 16 2.22 18.67 -5.58
C LEU A 16 1.73 20.12 -5.73
N VAL A 17 0.47 20.31 -6.12
CA VAL A 17 -0.18 21.63 -6.07
C VAL A 17 -0.51 21.92 -4.60
N LEU A 18 0.28 22.79 -3.98
CA LEU A 18 0.02 23.32 -2.64
C LEU A 18 -1.15 24.31 -2.68
N MET A 19 -2.36 23.83 -2.40
CA MET A 19 -3.46 24.72 -2.01
C MET A 19 -3.30 25.01 -0.51
N ALA A 20 -2.71 26.16 -0.19
CA ALA A 20 -2.51 26.60 1.18
C ALA A 20 -3.86 26.96 1.83
N CYS A 21 -4.46 26.01 2.57
CA CYS A 21 -5.39 26.35 3.63
C CYS A 21 -4.58 26.80 4.84
N SER A 22 -4.54 28.10 5.11
CA SER A 22 -3.90 28.70 6.29
C SER A 22 -4.73 28.47 7.55
N GLY A 23 -4.81 27.21 7.98
CA GLY A 23 -5.18 26.87 9.35
C GLY A 23 -3.93 26.87 10.21
N SER A 24 -3.75 27.88 11.07
CA SER A 24 -2.67 27.88 12.06
C SER A 24 -2.90 26.72 13.03
N VAL A 25 -2.19 25.60 12.83
CA VAL A 25 -2.20 24.50 13.80
C VAL A 25 -1.55 25.03 15.08
N LYS A 26 -2.35 25.25 16.12
CA LYS A 26 -1.84 25.47 17.48
C LYS A 26 -1.06 24.23 17.89
N ILE A 27 0.26 24.32 17.86
CA ILE A 27 1.14 23.30 18.43
C ILE A 27 0.94 23.35 19.96
N ALA A 28 0.47 22.24 20.55
CA ALA A 28 0.45 22.10 21.99
C ALA A 28 1.91 22.02 22.48
N ALA A 29 2.41 23.10 23.08
CA ALA A 29 3.77 23.13 23.61
C ALA A 29 3.86 22.17 24.82
N GLY A 30 4.86 21.28 24.82
CA GLY A 30 5.21 20.48 25.99
C GLY A 30 4.64 19.06 26.08
N VAL A 31 4.12 18.48 24.99
CA VAL A 31 3.59 17.10 24.98
C VAL A 31 4.18 16.25 23.84
N PRO A 32 4.22 14.91 23.99
CA PRO A 32 4.48 14.01 22.87
C PRO A 32 3.55 14.27 21.69
N PRO A 33 3.99 14.00 20.44
CA PRO A 33 3.14 14.17 19.27
C PRO A 33 1.98 13.17 19.27
N LYS A 34 1.01 13.35 18.37
CA LYS A 34 -0.06 12.36 18.15
C LYS A 34 0.46 11.15 17.37
N PRO A 35 -0.12 9.94 17.53
CA PRO A 35 0.21 8.83 16.64
C PRO A 35 0.01 9.23 15.16
N PRO A 36 0.86 8.76 14.23
CA PRO A 36 0.61 8.88 12.80
C PRO A 36 -0.78 8.33 12.43
N ALA A 37 -1.54 9.11 11.68
CA ALA A 37 -2.79 8.69 11.08
C ALA A 37 -2.59 8.35 9.60
N ASP A 38 -3.54 7.64 9.00
CA ASP A 38 -3.54 7.27 7.59
C ASP A 38 -2.27 6.57 7.12
N VAL A 39 -1.67 5.75 8.00
CA VAL A 39 -0.57 4.87 7.62
C VAL A 39 -1.04 3.96 6.48
N ALA A 40 -0.31 4.02 5.38
CA ALA A 40 -0.57 3.26 4.17
C ALA A 40 0.69 2.53 3.72
N SER A 41 0.51 1.56 2.83
CA SER A 41 1.58 0.71 2.35
C SER A 41 1.41 0.39 0.89
N GLU A 42 2.53 0.24 0.19
CA GLU A 42 2.58 -0.27 -1.17
C GLU A 42 3.69 -1.32 -1.27
N VAL A 43 3.35 -2.48 -1.83
CA VAL A 43 4.36 -3.51 -2.10
C VAL A 43 5.11 -3.13 -3.36
N VAL A 44 6.44 -3.11 -3.27
CA VAL A 44 7.35 -2.75 -4.36
C VAL A 44 8.35 -3.89 -4.58
N ALA A 45 9.06 -3.87 -5.71
CA ALA A 45 9.99 -4.96 -6.09
C ALA A 45 11.08 -5.28 -5.06
N GLN A 46 11.35 -4.38 -4.10
CA GLN A 46 12.39 -4.53 -3.08
C GLN A 46 11.85 -4.73 -1.65
N GLY A 47 10.52 -4.83 -1.48
CA GLY A 47 9.88 -5.01 -0.18
C GLY A 47 8.56 -4.24 -0.07
N ILE A 48 8.31 -3.61 1.07
CA ILE A 48 7.07 -2.85 1.32
C ILE A 48 7.44 -1.42 1.68
N GLU A 49 6.97 -0.46 0.90
CA GLU A 49 7.04 0.94 1.25
C GLU A 49 5.86 1.31 2.16
N ILE A 50 6.18 1.84 3.34
CA ILE A 50 5.21 2.34 4.33
C ILE A 50 5.31 3.85 4.34
N TYR A 51 4.17 4.54 4.24
CA TYR A 51 4.13 6.00 4.25
C TYR A 51 2.93 6.53 5.02
N TRP A 52 3.07 7.75 5.55
CA TRP A 52 2.06 8.42 6.35
C TRP A 52 2.14 9.94 6.18
N ASN A 53 1.17 10.66 6.75
CA ASN A 53 1.17 12.11 6.76
C ASN A 53 2.04 12.66 7.90
N ALA A 54 2.71 13.79 7.67
CA ALA A 54 3.52 14.43 8.70
C ALA A 54 2.67 14.80 9.93
N VAL A 55 3.14 14.43 11.12
CA VAL A 55 2.48 14.74 12.38
C VAL A 55 3.01 16.07 12.93
N PRO A 56 2.14 17.06 13.21
CA PRO A 56 2.56 18.32 13.81
C PRO A 56 3.31 18.11 15.13
N GLY A 57 4.50 18.71 15.24
CA GLY A 57 5.34 18.62 16.43
C GLY A 57 6.18 17.34 16.55
N ALA A 58 6.09 16.41 15.59
CA ALA A 58 7.00 15.26 15.51
C ALA A 58 8.33 15.66 14.84
N THR A 59 9.44 15.17 15.39
CA THR A 59 10.79 15.35 14.83
C THR A 59 11.31 14.10 14.15
N SER A 60 10.79 12.93 14.53
CA SER A 60 11.12 11.64 13.93
C SER A 60 9.95 10.66 14.08
N TYR A 61 10.10 9.51 13.44
CA TYR A 61 9.15 8.41 13.45
C TYR A 61 9.88 7.09 13.63
N THR A 62 9.16 6.09 14.11
CA THR A 62 9.65 4.72 14.16
C THR A 62 8.60 3.80 13.58
N VAL A 63 9.00 2.98 12.60
CA VAL A 63 8.16 1.93 12.02
C VAL A 63 8.49 0.63 12.72
N PHE A 64 7.48 -0.04 13.24
CA PHE A 64 7.56 -1.31 13.95
C PHE A 64 6.86 -2.38 13.13
N TRP A 65 7.41 -3.60 13.11
CA TRP A 65 6.73 -4.73 12.49
C TRP A 65 6.99 -6.05 13.21
N GLY A 66 6.04 -6.97 13.07
CA GLY A 66 6.06 -8.32 13.60
C GLY A 66 5.17 -9.26 12.79
N THR A 67 5.13 -10.53 13.16
CA THR A 67 4.26 -11.54 12.52
C THR A 67 3.03 -11.88 13.35
N GLU A 68 2.89 -11.25 14.52
CA GLU A 68 1.77 -11.43 15.45
C GLU A 68 1.15 -10.05 15.76
N PRO A 69 -0.17 -9.95 15.95
CA PRO A 69 -0.83 -8.69 16.28
C PRO A 69 -0.24 -8.07 17.55
N ALA A 70 0.09 -6.78 17.51
CA ALA A 70 0.66 -6.02 18.63
C ALA A 70 1.96 -6.56 19.26
N ASP A 71 2.62 -7.57 18.67
CA ASP A 71 3.97 -8.03 19.05
C ASP A 71 4.96 -7.68 17.95
N TYR A 72 5.51 -6.46 18.02
CA TYR A 72 6.48 -5.97 17.05
C TYR A 72 7.91 -6.24 17.52
N ARG A 73 8.60 -7.16 16.85
CA ARG A 73 9.97 -7.58 17.20
C ARG A 73 11.05 -6.93 16.34
N SER A 74 10.68 -6.04 15.44
CA SER A 74 11.59 -5.33 14.56
C SER A 74 11.15 -3.88 14.43
N MET A 75 12.13 -2.99 14.27
CA MET A 75 11.88 -1.55 14.16
C MET A 75 12.92 -0.85 13.32
N VAL A 76 12.54 0.28 12.75
CA VAL A 76 13.44 1.20 12.03
C VAL A 76 13.02 2.65 12.26
N ASN A 77 14.00 3.49 12.58
CA ASN A 77 13.78 4.93 12.78
C ASN A 77 13.86 5.67 11.44
N SER A 78 13.07 6.74 11.31
CA SER A 78 13.06 7.61 10.14
C SER A 78 12.82 9.07 10.53
N ASN A 79 13.44 9.99 9.79
CA ASN A 79 13.21 11.43 9.90
C ASN A 79 12.33 11.97 8.75
N VAL A 80 11.84 11.08 7.90
CA VAL A 80 10.89 11.38 6.82
C VAL A 80 9.64 10.52 7.01
N THR A 81 8.60 10.77 6.23
CA THR A 81 7.29 10.11 6.36
C THR A 81 7.11 8.90 5.44
N THR A 82 8.23 8.30 5.01
CA THR A 82 8.27 7.06 4.23
C THR A 82 9.42 6.16 4.71
N VAL A 83 9.21 4.85 4.68
CA VAL A 83 10.19 3.81 4.98
C VAL A 83 9.97 2.62 4.05
N LEU A 84 11.04 2.18 3.38
CA LEU A 84 11.04 0.91 2.66
C LEU A 84 11.55 -0.23 3.56
N LEU A 85 10.65 -1.12 3.95
CA LEU A 85 10.98 -2.36 4.64
C LEU A 85 11.54 -3.37 3.65
N ARG A 86 12.73 -3.90 3.94
CA ARG A 86 13.49 -4.82 3.07
C ARG A 86 13.73 -6.15 3.79
N GLY A 87 14.05 -7.19 3.02
CA GLY A 87 14.43 -8.50 3.58
C GLY A 87 13.27 -9.25 4.25
N LEU A 88 12.02 -8.87 3.94
CA LEU A 88 10.84 -9.58 4.39
C LEU A 88 10.79 -10.95 3.71
N GLN A 89 10.38 -11.96 4.48
CA GLN A 89 10.14 -13.29 3.94
C GLN A 89 8.81 -13.29 3.20
N LYS A 90 8.81 -13.85 1.98
CA LYS A 90 7.61 -14.04 1.13
C LYS A 90 6.64 -15.04 1.75
N GLU A 91 5.40 -15.03 1.28
CA GLU A 91 4.29 -15.84 1.80
C GLU A 91 4.07 -15.66 3.31
N ARG A 92 4.34 -14.45 3.82
CA ARG A 92 4.14 -14.13 5.23
C ARG A 92 3.22 -12.95 5.42
N THR A 93 2.53 -12.98 6.56
CA THR A 93 1.78 -11.86 7.10
C THR A 93 2.67 -11.00 7.99
N TYR A 94 2.42 -9.70 7.97
CA TYR A 94 3.07 -8.73 8.82
C TYR A 94 2.05 -7.79 9.45
N HIS A 95 2.28 -7.49 10.72
CA HIS A 95 1.58 -6.46 11.48
C HIS A 95 2.53 -5.28 11.63
N ILE A 96 2.07 -4.08 11.24
CA ILE A 96 2.91 -2.89 11.19
C ILE A 96 2.22 -1.75 11.91
N ALA A 97 2.97 -1.03 12.74
CA ALA A 97 2.53 0.20 13.34
C ALA A 97 3.64 1.25 13.29
N VAL A 98 3.25 2.52 13.33
CA VAL A 98 4.19 3.65 13.31
C VAL A 98 3.96 4.51 14.53
N THR A 99 5.03 4.95 15.19
CA THR A 99 5.00 5.98 16.22
C THR A 99 5.64 7.26 15.70
N SER A 100 5.36 8.35 16.38
CA SER A 100 5.98 9.66 16.17
C SER A 100 6.67 10.08 17.47
N TRP A 101 7.77 10.81 17.35
CA TRP A 101 8.60 11.17 18.49
C TRP A 101 8.98 12.65 18.44
N ASN A 102 9.08 13.27 19.62
CA ASN A 102 9.77 14.54 19.83
C ASN A 102 10.47 14.55 21.20
N GLN A 103 11.11 15.67 21.54
CA GLN A 103 11.83 15.85 22.81
C GLN A 103 10.98 15.64 24.09
N PHE A 104 9.65 15.65 23.98
CA PHE A 104 8.73 15.42 25.10
C PHE A 104 8.27 13.96 25.22
N GLY A 105 8.55 13.12 24.21
CA GLY A 105 8.32 11.68 24.26
C GLY A 105 7.86 11.08 22.94
N GLU A 106 7.60 9.78 23.00
CA GLU A 106 7.01 8.99 21.92
C GLU A 106 5.48 9.00 22.03
N SER A 107 4.81 8.98 20.89
CA SER A 107 3.36 8.82 20.82
C SER A 107 2.94 7.35 21.01
N ALA A 108 1.63 7.11 21.08
CA ALA A 108 1.10 5.77 20.93
C ALA A 108 1.35 5.23 19.51
N PHE A 109 1.13 3.93 19.31
CA PHE A 109 1.10 3.33 17.98
C PHE A 109 -0.05 3.90 17.13
N SER A 110 0.18 4.01 15.83
CA SER A 110 -0.87 4.18 14.83
C SER A 110 -1.86 3.00 14.83
N ASP A 111 -2.95 3.13 14.07
CA ASP A 111 -3.73 1.96 13.69
C ASP A 111 -2.83 0.93 13.00
N GLU A 112 -2.96 -0.33 13.40
CA GLU A 112 -2.14 -1.41 12.88
C GLU A 112 -2.51 -1.73 11.43
N GLN A 113 -1.50 -1.85 10.57
CA GLN A 113 -1.66 -2.40 9.23
C GLN A 113 -1.39 -3.90 9.25
N PHE A 114 -2.35 -4.67 8.74
CA PHE A 114 -2.16 -6.08 8.40
C PHE A 114 -1.82 -6.21 6.92
N LEU A 115 -0.68 -6.82 6.61
CA LEU A 115 -0.15 -6.96 5.25
C LEU A 115 0.20 -8.41 4.95
N VAL A 116 0.09 -8.79 3.68
CA VAL A 116 0.60 -10.06 3.15
C VAL A 116 1.71 -9.71 2.17
N TYR A 117 2.94 -10.17 2.42
CA TYR A 117 4.07 -9.94 1.52
C TYR A 117 4.31 -11.15 0.65
N ASP A 118 4.09 -10.97 -0.65
CA ASP A 118 4.47 -11.91 -1.69
C ASP A 118 4.44 -11.21 -3.06
N ASP A 119 5.30 -11.63 -3.96
CA ASP A 119 5.42 -11.16 -5.34
C ASP A 119 5.44 -12.32 -6.36
N ASP A 120 5.23 -13.56 -5.91
CA ASP A 120 5.14 -14.71 -6.80
C ASP A 120 3.81 -14.70 -7.58
N VAL A 121 3.91 -14.59 -8.90
CA VAL A 121 2.77 -14.57 -9.83
C VAL A 121 1.87 -15.81 -9.70
N GLN A 122 2.39 -16.95 -9.23
CA GLN A 122 1.62 -18.18 -9.04
C GLN A 122 0.66 -18.09 -7.85
N ASN A 123 0.93 -17.23 -6.88
CA ASN A 123 0.14 -17.11 -5.66
C ASN A 123 -1.04 -16.13 -5.78
N ALA A 124 -1.17 -15.39 -6.89
CA ALA A 124 -2.23 -14.41 -7.09
C ALA A 124 -3.64 -14.99 -6.86
N ALA A 125 -3.95 -16.15 -7.45
CA ALA A 125 -5.26 -16.80 -7.33
C ALA A 125 -5.55 -17.27 -5.90
N LYS A 126 -4.53 -17.79 -5.19
CA LYS A 126 -4.62 -18.21 -3.78
C LYS A 126 -4.98 -17.02 -2.90
N TYR A 127 -4.31 -15.89 -3.06
CA TYR A 127 -4.61 -14.68 -2.27
C TYR A 127 -5.97 -14.08 -2.60
N PHE A 128 -6.35 -14.06 -3.89
CA PHE A 128 -7.67 -13.61 -4.28
C PHE A 128 -8.77 -14.44 -3.61
N ALA A 129 -8.65 -15.78 -3.63
CA ALA A 129 -9.61 -16.68 -3.00
C ALA A 129 -9.67 -16.49 -1.47
N ALA A 130 -8.52 -16.29 -0.81
CA ALA A 130 -8.47 -15.99 0.63
C ALA A 130 -9.17 -14.66 0.96
N GLY A 131 -8.95 -13.62 0.14
CA GLY A 131 -9.62 -12.34 0.27
C GLY A 131 -11.15 -12.45 0.14
N GLU A 132 -11.65 -13.22 -0.84
CA GLU A 132 -13.09 -13.47 -1.01
C GLU A 132 -13.70 -14.19 0.19
N GLU A 133 -13.00 -15.16 0.78
CA GLU A 133 -13.48 -15.87 1.96
C GLU A 133 -13.60 -14.96 3.18
N LEU A 134 -12.59 -14.12 3.41
CA LEU A 134 -12.62 -13.13 4.49
C LEU A 134 -13.71 -12.06 4.25
N LEU A 135 -13.90 -11.66 2.99
CA LEU A 135 -14.92 -10.69 2.62
C LEU A 135 -16.34 -11.21 2.92
N LYS A 136 -16.62 -12.49 2.62
CA LYS A 136 -17.90 -13.14 2.96
C LYS A 136 -18.17 -13.16 4.47
N ARG A 137 -17.11 -13.26 5.27
CA ARG A 137 -17.19 -13.24 6.73
C ARG A 137 -17.25 -11.82 7.32
N GLY A 138 -17.11 -10.78 6.49
CA GLY A 138 -17.08 -9.38 6.93
C GLY A 138 -15.74 -8.91 7.49
N HIS A 139 -14.67 -9.70 7.35
CA HIS A 139 -13.32 -9.35 7.81
C HIS A 139 -12.65 -8.42 6.80
N TYR A 140 -13.14 -7.18 6.72
CA TYR A 140 -12.73 -6.21 5.70
C TYR A 140 -11.24 -5.84 5.76
N HIS A 141 -10.69 -5.65 6.97
CA HIS A 141 -9.28 -5.30 7.15
C HIS A 141 -8.35 -6.39 6.60
N ASP A 142 -8.62 -7.65 6.94
CA ASP A 142 -7.83 -8.80 6.50
C ASP A 142 -8.01 -9.05 5.01
N ALA A 143 -9.25 -9.03 4.52
CA ALA A 143 -9.57 -9.22 3.10
C ALA A 143 -8.83 -8.21 2.21
N LYS A 144 -8.74 -6.94 2.64
CA LYS A 144 -8.00 -5.88 1.92
C LYS A 144 -6.53 -6.26 1.71
N ALA A 145 -5.89 -6.86 2.72
CA ALA A 145 -4.49 -7.25 2.64
C ALA A 145 -4.28 -8.37 1.61
N TYR A 146 -5.16 -9.36 1.60
CA TYR A 146 -5.12 -10.46 0.63
C TYR A 146 -5.42 -10.01 -0.81
N PHE A 147 -6.38 -9.11 -1.02
CA PHE A 147 -6.57 -8.54 -2.36
C PHE A 147 -5.38 -7.69 -2.78
N SER A 148 -4.72 -7.00 -1.85
CA SER A 148 -3.49 -6.26 -2.15
C SER A 148 -2.35 -7.18 -2.57
N ALA A 149 -2.15 -8.32 -1.88
CA ALA A 149 -1.18 -9.33 -2.31
C ALA A 149 -1.55 -9.96 -3.66
N ALA A 150 -2.83 -10.23 -3.92
CA ALA A 150 -3.28 -10.71 -5.22
C ALA A 150 -2.95 -9.73 -6.35
N ILE A 151 -3.08 -8.42 -6.10
CA ILE A 151 -2.70 -7.34 -7.03
C ILE A 151 -1.18 -7.25 -7.19
N THR A 152 -0.41 -7.48 -6.12
CA THR A 152 1.06 -7.51 -6.20
C THR A 152 1.53 -8.66 -7.07
N CYS A 153 0.98 -9.87 -6.87
CA CYS A 153 1.30 -11.05 -7.66
C CYS A 153 0.78 -10.95 -9.11
N ASP A 154 -0.40 -10.37 -9.33
CA ASP A 154 -0.96 -10.11 -10.67
C ASP A 154 -1.51 -8.67 -10.78
N PRO A 155 -0.68 -7.74 -11.28
CA PRO A 155 -1.10 -6.35 -11.49
C PRO A 155 -2.21 -6.17 -12.55
N GLU A 156 -2.52 -7.20 -13.35
CA GLU A 156 -3.64 -7.20 -14.32
C GLU A 156 -4.89 -7.92 -13.80
N ASN A 157 -4.96 -8.18 -12.48
CA ASN A 157 -6.14 -8.72 -11.83
C ASN A 157 -7.18 -7.64 -11.54
N GLY A 158 -7.97 -7.28 -12.55
CA GLY A 158 -9.05 -6.30 -12.42
C GLY A 158 -10.12 -6.67 -11.38
N GLU A 159 -10.31 -7.96 -11.09
CA GLU A 159 -11.25 -8.39 -10.05
C GLU A 159 -10.72 -8.07 -8.65
N ALA A 160 -9.44 -8.34 -8.37
CA ALA A 160 -8.82 -7.99 -7.10
C ALA A 160 -8.88 -6.48 -6.83
N TYR A 161 -8.65 -5.65 -7.85
CA TYR A 161 -8.86 -4.20 -7.75
C TYR A 161 -10.31 -3.86 -7.40
N SER A 162 -11.29 -4.45 -8.08
CA SER A 162 -12.71 -4.20 -7.83
C SER A 162 -13.14 -4.62 -6.42
N ARG A 163 -12.62 -5.74 -5.91
CA ARG A 163 -12.90 -6.21 -4.55
C ARG A 163 -12.26 -5.33 -3.48
N ARG A 164 -11.01 -4.90 -3.68
CA ARG A 164 -10.36 -3.96 -2.78
C ARG A 164 -11.05 -2.59 -2.78
N ALA A 165 -11.50 -2.12 -3.94
CA ALA A 165 -12.29 -0.90 -4.07
C ALA A 165 -13.61 -0.97 -3.28
N PHE A 166 -14.32 -2.10 -3.36
CA PHE A 166 -15.53 -2.33 -2.57
C PHE A 166 -15.25 -2.26 -1.06
N ILE A 167 -14.13 -2.81 -0.60
CA ILE A 167 -13.75 -2.70 0.82
C ILE A 167 -13.45 -1.25 1.20
N TYR A 168 -12.75 -0.51 0.35
CA TYR A 168 -12.52 0.92 0.57
C TYR A 168 -13.82 1.71 0.63
N GLU A 169 -14.82 1.37 -0.18
CA GLU A 169 -16.17 1.95 -0.12
C GLU A 169 -16.83 1.67 1.23
N LYS A 170 -16.84 0.41 1.68
CA LYS A 170 -17.43 0.02 2.98
C LYS A 170 -16.74 0.64 4.19
N THR A 171 -15.46 0.98 4.05
CA THR A 171 -14.66 1.64 5.08
C THR A 171 -14.55 3.16 4.90
N SER A 172 -15.39 3.75 4.03
CA SER A 172 -15.45 5.19 3.76
C SER A 172 -14.16 5.82 3.24
N ARG A 173 -13.30 5.04 2.58
CA ARG A 173 -12.07 5.47 1.90
C ARG A 173 -12.33 5.70 0.42
N TRP A 174 -13.27 6.60 0.11
CA TRP A 174 -13.82 6.82 -1.23
C TRP A 174 -12.77 7.16 -2.29
N ASP A 175 -11.73 7.92 -1.92
CA ASP A 175 -10.64 8.29 -2.85
C ASP A 175 -9.85 7.07 -3.32
N LEU A 176 -9.57 6.14 -2.40
CA LEU A 176 -8.89 4.88 -2.71
C LEU A 176 -9.79 3.95 -3.52
N ALA A 177 -11.08 3.88 -3.17
CA ALA A 177 -12.07 3.10 -3.92
C ALA A 177 -12.15 3.54 -5.39
N LYS A 178 -12.24 4.86 -5.63
CA LYS A 178 -12.29 5.43 -6.98
C LYS A 178 -11.04 5.07 -7.80
N LYS A 179 -9.85 5.13 -7.19
CA LYS A 179 -8.59 4.76 -7.84
C LYS A 179 -8.60 3.29 -8.29
N ASP A 180 -8.96 2.38 -7.38
CA ASP A 180 -8.98 0.96 -7.68
C ASP A 180 -10.06 0.59 -8.71
N TYR A 181 -11.26 1.18 -8.63
CA TYR A 181 -12.30 0.97 -9.65
C TYR A 181 -11.87 1.45 -11.05
N SER A 182 -11.21 2.60 -11.13
CA SER A 182 -10.69 3.12 -12.40
C SER A 182 -9.61 2.21 -13.00
N GLN A 183 -8.75 1.64 -12.14
CA GLN A 183 -7.75 0.66 -12.57
C GLN A 183 -8.40 -0.63 -13.07
N ALA A 184 -9.40 -1.15 -12.37
CA ALA A 184 -10.16 -2.32 -12.80
C ALA A 184 -10.83 -2.10 -14.17
N GLU A 185 -11.49 -0.96 -14.36
CA GLU A 185 -12.12 -0.59 -15.62
C GLU A 185 -11.10 -0.55 -16.77
N THR A 186 -9.93 0.04 -16.53
CA THR A 186 -8.84 0.11 -17.51
C THR A 186 -8.37 -1.28 -17.93
N ILE A 187 -8.18 -2.18 -16.95
CA ILE A 187 -7.78 -3.57 -17.20
C ILE A 187 -8.85 -4.32 -18.01
N TYR A 188 -10.13 -4.18 -17.65
CA TYR A 188 -11.22 -4.85 -18.37
C TYR A 188 -11.35 -4.36 -19.82
N LYS A 189 -11.27 -3.04 -20.04
CA LYS A 189 -11.26 -2.46 -21.40
C LYS A 189 -10.09 -2.99 -22.22
N LYS A 190 -8.88 -3.05 -21.64
CA LYS A 190 -7.69 -3.61 -22.30
C LYS A 190 -7.94 -5.06 -22.73
N LYS A 191 -8.44 -5.92 -21.82
CA LYS A 191 -8.75 -7.32 -22.11
C LYS A 191 -9.77 -7.46 -23.23
N MET A 192 -10.87 -6.70 -23.21
CA MET A 192 -11.89 -6.69 -24.28
C MET A 192 -11.31 -6.28 -25.65
N SER A 193 -10.46 -5.24 -25.67
CA SER A 193 -9.84 -4.75 -26.92
C SER A 193 -8.82 -5.73 -27.54
N ASN A 194 -8.29 -6.65 -26.74
CA ASN A 194 -7.36 -7.68 -27.18
C ASN A 194 -8.09 -8.95 -27.65
N THR A 195 -9.36 -9.13 -27.28
CA THR A 195 -10.20 -10.25 -27.73
C THR A 195 -10.89 -9.99 -29.07
N ASP A 196 -10.75 -8.79 -29.65
CA ASP A 196 -11.26 -8.49 -30.99
C ASP A 196 -10.45 -9.24 -32.08
N PRO A 197 -11.05 -10.18 -32.83
CA PRO A 197 -10.34 -11.01 -33.81
C PRO A 197 -9.73 -10.20 -34.97
N VAL A 198 -10.18 -8.95 -35.14
CA VAL A 198 -9.74 -8.05 -36.22
C VAL A 198 -8.30 -7.57 -36.01
N LYS A 199 -7.81 -7.38 -34.78
CA LYS A 199 -6.43 -6.89 -34.52
C LYS A 199 -5.33 -7.95 -34.68
N GLY A 200 -5.66 -9.23 -34.54
CA GLY A 200 -4.70 -10.34 -34.73
C GLY A 200 -4.32 -10.62 -36.18
N ALA A 201 -5.11 -10.13 -37.15
CA ALA A 201 -4.94 -10.41 -38.57
C ALA A 201 -4.02 -9.42 -39.30
N PHE A 202 -3.81 -8.20 -38.79
CA PHE A 202 -3.06 -7.15 -39.50
C PHE A 202 -1.54 -7.13 -39.24
N LEU A 203 -1.02 -8.03 -38.40
CA LEU A 203 0.43 -8.11 -38.10
C LEU A 203 1.16 -9.28 -38.79
N LYS A 204 0.49 -9.98 -39.72
CA LYS A 204 1.12 -10.97 -40.59
C LYS A 204 0.97 -10.53 -42.05
N ASN A 205 1.87 -9.65 -42.51
CA ASN A 205 2.25 -9.51 -43.92
C ASN A 205 3.60 -8.81 -44.01
#